data_AF-A0A1H4JFB6-F1
#
_entry.id   AF-A0A1H4JFB6-F1
#
_cell.length_a   1.000
_cell.length_b   1.000
_cell.length_c   1.000
_cell.angle_alpha   90.00
_cell.angle_beta   90.00
_cell.angle_gamma   90.00
#
_symmetry.space_group_name_H-M   'P 1'
#
loop_
_entity.id
_entity.type
_entity.pdbx_description
1 polymer ?
#
loop_
_entity_poly.entity_id
_entity_poly.type
_entity_poly.pdbx_seq_one_letter_code
_entity_poly.pdbx_strand_id
1 'polypeptide(L)'
;MVSVRRVLSILFCLLMAGLVASLAVGYFSADGIQWIDAVRIVLLAASTAWLAWGAAYAFNGLLSSPFRERKQSFELTPASARTAVLVPVYNEDPVKTFSHVAAMIGSLHTLGVAGRFDFAILSDTRDERVAAEEERWFERLQAECGAHTAIYYRRREQNTGKKAGNVADFIRTSGAMYEYMIVLDADSLMEGATMAEMVRRMEAEPRLGLLQTLPKIVHARSFFGRAMQFSTSYYSPVYTRGLAALQGESGPFWGHNAIVRTRAFAQSCGLPELSGAPPFGGHILSHDYVEAALLTRNGWIVRVDPDLAGSYEEGPDNVVDFAKRDRRWCQGNLQHGRVMVAPGLKPWSRFVFVQNIMAYVTSPLWALFIIASIAAPLLKGVPDYFPEPGLFPVFPRVEQGLALTLLVGVFGLLIGPKLLIVLRGALSGVNDAFGGTGRALLNTLTEILSTSLLAPIMLMYQCRAVMEVFLGMDGGWPATDREAGSVSLSEAWSASWWISATGLVTLGLAFQFAPEYVGWLLLVAGPQVFAPLLIQVSSRSALDAAEAGLFQTADDRDPSPVVLRQEVILSRWRGAAQTAPVSQPVAEPALKPADAEQ
;
A
#
# COMPACT_ATOMS: atom_id res chain seq x y z
N MET A 1 -28.02 6.58 -3.40
CA MET A 1 -27.46 5.24 -3.08
C MET A 1 -26.18 5.30 -2.26
N VAL A 2 -25.16 6.08 -2.66
CA VAL A 2 -23.87 6.18 -1.92
C VAL A 2 -24.04 6.57 -0.45
N SER A 3 -24.82 7.63 -0.15
CA SER A 3 -25.04 8.06 1.25
C SER A 3 -25.66 6.98 2.13
N VAL A 4 -26.59 6.18 1.59
CA VAL A 4 -27.20 5.06 2.32
C VAL A 4 -26.16 4.00 2.65
N ARG A 5 -25.31 3.63 1.68
CA ARG A 5 -24.21 2.66 1.92
C ARG A 5 -23.24 3.17 2.99
N ARG A 6 -22.88 4.45 2.95
CA ARG A 6 -22.03 5.08 3.98
C ARG A 6 -22.66 4.99 5.36
N VAL A 7 -23.92 5.37 5.50
CA VAL A 7 -24.65 5.33 6.77
C VAL A 7 -24.74 3.90 7.29
N LEU A 8 -25.12 2.93 6.44
CA LEU A 8 -25.18 1.51 6.84
C LEU A 8 -23.83 0.97 7.27
N SER A 9 -22.74 1.30 6.58
CA SER A 9 -21.39 0.89 6.96
C SER A 9 -20.94 1.51 8.28
N ILE A 10 -21.24 2.79 8.52
CA ILE A 10 -20.96 3.45 9.81
C ILE A 10 -21.78 2.82 10.94
N LEU A 11 -23.08 2.60 10.72
CA LEU A 11 -23.96 1.95 11.70
C LEU A 11 -23.51 0.52 12.00
N PHE A 12 -23.05 -0.23 11.01
CA PHE A 12 -22.46 -1.55 11.20
C PHE A 12 -21.23 -1.49 12.11
N CYS A 13 -20.32 -0.52 11.89
CA CYS A 13 -19.13 -0.37 12.73
C CYS A 13 -19.49 0.01 14.17
N LEU A 14 -20.44 0.94 14.35
CA LEU A 14 -20.93 1.35 15.67
C LEU A 14 -21.64 0.18 16.38
N LEU A 15 -22.41 -0.63 15.65
CA LEU A 15 -23.08 -1.81 16.18
C LEU A 15 -22.06 -2.86 16.65
N MET A 16 -21.05 -3.18 15.83
CA MET A 16 -20.01 -4.14 16.22
C MET A 16 -19.20 -3.65 17.42
N ALA A 17 -18.85 -2.36 17.43
CA ALA A 17 -18.16 -1.73 18.57
C ALA A 17 -19.02 -1.76 19.84
N GLY A 18 -20.31 -1.44 19.73
CA GLY A 18 -21.26 -1.47 20.85
C GLY A 18 -21.51 -2.88 21.38
N LEU A 19 -21.62 -3.87 20.50
CA LEU A 19 -21.76 -5.28 20.88
C LEU A 19 -20.52 -5.77 21.63
N VAL A 20 -19.32 -5.51 21.09
CA VAL A 20 -18.06 -5.86 21.76
C VAL A 20 -17.90 -5.11 23.07
N ALA A 21 -18.24 -3.82 23.13
CA ALA A 21 -18.23 -3.06 24.37
C ALA A 21 -19.18 -3.67 25.42
N SER A 22 -20.40 -4.04 25.03
CA SER A 22 -21.38 -4.68 25.93
C SER A 22 -20.90 -6.03 26.45
N LEU A 23 -20.32 -6.87 25.59
CA LEU A 23 -19.74 -8.16 25.99
C LEU A 23 -18.52 -7.96 26.90
N ALA A 24 -17.69 -6.96 26.61
CA ALA A 24 -16.52 -6.60 27.39
C ALA A 24 -16.88 -6.04 28.77
N VAL A 25 -17.96 -5.25 28.89
CA VAL A 25 -18.51 -4.84 30.19
C VAL A 25 -18.82 -6.07 31.03
N GLY A 26 -19.61 -7.01 30.50
CA GLY A 26 -19.98 -8.22 31.23
C GLY A 26 -18.78 -9.07 31.65
N TYR A 27 -17.76 -9.15 30.78
CA TYR A 27 -16.53 -9.91 31.07
C TYR A 27 -15.64 -9.21 32.12
N PHE A 28 -15.38 -7.91 31.97
CA PHE A 28 -14.50 -7.17 32.87
C PHE A 28 -15.15 -6.75 34.18
N SER A 29 -16.49 -6.71 34.27
CA SER A 29 -17.18 -6.43 35.54
C SER A 29 -17.38 -7.67 36.40
N ALA A 30 -17.09 -8.87 35.89
CA ALA A 30 -17.37 -10.15 36.54
C ALA A 30 -16.62 -10.33 37.87
N ASP A 31 -15.61 -9.51 38.11
CA ASP A 31 -14.71 -9.59 39.25
C ASP A 31 -14.51 -8.23 39.95
N GLY A 32 -15.42 -7.27 39.71
CA GLY A 32 -15.48 -5.92 40.28
C GLY A 32 -15.16 -4.82 39.25
N ILE A 33 -15.89 -3.69 39.29
CA ILE A 33 -15.71 -2.59 38.32
C ILE A 33 -14.57 -1.65 38.73
N GLN A 34 -13.67 -1.38 37.80
CA GLN A 34 -12.54 -0.46 37.93
C GLN A 34 -12.51 0.57 36.80
N TRP A 35 -11.85 1.71 37.04
CA TRP A 35 -11.69 2.74 36.00
C TRP A 35 -10.89 2.24 34.78
N ILE A 36 -9.95 1.31 35.00
CA ILE A 36 -9.14 0.72 33.92
C ILE A 36 -9.98 -0.18 33.00
N ASP A 37 -11.11 -0.72 33.47
CA ASP A 37 -12.02 -1.51 32.65
C ASP A 37 -12.67 -0.64 31.59
N ALA A 38 -13.08 0.58 31.96
CA ALA A 38 -13.58 1.55 31.00
C ALA A 38 -12.54 1.85 29.91
N VAL A 39 -11.25 1.97 30.29
CA VAL A 39 -10.15 2.15 29.32
C VAL A 39 -10.03 0.93 28.40
N ARG A 40 -10.01 -0.29 28.95
CA ARG A 40 -9.96 -1.54 28.16
C ARG A 40 -11.12 -1.64 27.18
N ILE A 41 -12.34 -1.34 27.63
CA ILE A 41 -13.57 -1.38 26.83
C ILE A 41 -13.52 -0.36 25.70
N VAL A 42 -13.15 0.89 25.97
CA VAL A 42 -13.07 1.94 24.96
C VAL A 42 -12.03 1.60 23.90
N LEU A 43 -10.84 1.14 24.30
CA LEU A 43 -9.79 0.73 23.37
C LEU A 43 -10.24 -0.45 22.50
N LEU A 44 -10.83 -1.47 23.11
CA LEU A 44 -11.34 -2.64 22.39
C LEU A 44 -12.47 -2.28 21.42
N ALA A 45 -13.40 -1.41 21.83
CA ALA A 45 -14.49 -0.92 20.99
C ALA A 45 -13.96 -0.11 19.80
N ALA A 46 -12.98 0.77 20.02
CA ALA A 46 -12.36 1.57 18.97
C ALA A 46 -11.61 0.68 17.95
N SER A 47 -10.81 -0.29 18.42
CA SER A 47 -10.14 -1.27 17.55
C SER A 47 -11.14 -2.13 16.78
N THR A 48 -12.25 -2.52 17.41
CA THR A 48 -13.32 -3.29 16.76
C THR A 48 -14.04 -2.46 15.68
N ALA A 49 -14.32 -1.18 15.94
CA ALA A 49 -14.91 -0.29 14.95
C ALA A 49 -14.04 -0.18 13.70
N TRP A 50 -12.72 -0.07 13.87
CA TRP A 50 -11.76 -0.05 12.77
C TRP A 50 -11.73 -1.36 11.99
N LEU A 51 -11.71 -2.50 12.68
CA LEU A 51 -11.75 -3.81 12.05
C LEU A 51 -13.07 -4.03 11.27
N ALA A 52 -14.19 -3.62 11.86
CA ALA A 52 -15.51 -3.65 11.23
C ALA A 52 -15.56 -2.74 10.00
N TRP A 53 -14.84 -1.63 9.98
CA TRP A 53 -14.73 -0.77 8.80
C TRP A 53 -14.04 -1.48 7.63
N GLY A 54 -12.96 -2.22 7.91
CA GLY A 54 -12.32 -3.10 6.92
C GLY A 54 -13.28 -4.16 6.37
N ALA A 55 -14.06 -4.82 7.24
CA ALA A 55 -15.09 -5.77 6.82
C ALA A 55 -16.21 -5.11 5.99
N ALA A 56 -16.59 -3.88 6.32
CA ALA A 56 -17.59 -3.11 5.57
C ALA A 56 -17.15 -2.83 4.14
N TYR A 57 -15.85 -2.58 3.88
CA TYR A 57 -15.33 -2.51 2.52
C TYR A 57 -15.55 -3.81 1.76
N ALA A 58 -15.14 -4.94 2.33
CA ALA A 58 -15.33 -6.23 1.68
C ALA A 58 -16.80 -6.54 1.41
N PHE A 59 -17.70 -6.31 2.39
CA PHE A 59 -19.14 -6.54 2.20
C PHE A 59 -19.73 -5.67 1.11
N ASN A 60 -19.39 -4.37 1.06
CA ASN A 60 -19.84 -3.52 -0.04
C ASN A 60 -19.30 -4.02 -1.40
N GLY A 61 -18.07 -4.51 -1.45
CA GLY A 61 -17.49 -5.11 -2.64
C GLY A 61 -18.20 -6.38 -3.10
N LEU A 62 -18.47 -7.28 -2.15
CA LEU A 62 -19.22 -8.51 -2.35
C LEU A 62 -20.68 -8.24 -2.75
N LEU A 63 -21.30 -7.16 -2.28
CA LEU A 63 -22.68 -6.83 -2.64
C LEU A 63 -22.78 -6.03 -3.95
N SER A 64 -21.71 -5.35 -4.36
CA SER A 64 -21.71 -4.49 -5.55
C SER A 64 -21.24 -5.18 -6.82
N SER A 65 -20.50 -6.29 -6.70
CA SER A 65 -19.97 -6.99 -7.86
C SER A 65 -21.06 -7.84 -8.53
N PRO A 66 -21.16 -7.84 -9.86
CA PRO A 66 -21.97 -8.83 -10.57
C PRO A 66 -21.44 -10.25 -10.29
N PHE A 67 -22.32 -11.25 -10.32
CA PHE A 67 -21.94 -12.66 -10.04
C PHE A 67 -20.96 -13.21 -11.08
N ARG A 68 -21.02 -12.70 -12.31
CA ARG A 68 -20.09 -13.04 -13.38
C ARG A 68 -19.61 -11.72 -13.97
N GLU A 69 -18.30 -11.45 -13.86
CA GLU A 69 -17.75 -10.28 -14.54
C GLU A 69 -17.80 -10.52 -16.03
N ARG A 70 -18.54 -9.65 -16.72
CA ARG A 70 -18.49 -9.64 -18.18
C ARG A 70 -17.15 -9.03 -18.54
N LYS A 71 -16.30 -9.77 -19.25
CA LYS A 71 -15.18 -9.17 -19.99
C LYS A 71 -15.83 -8.12 -20.90
N GLN A 72 -15.72 -6.84 -20.54
CA GLN A 72 -16.15 -5.78 -21.43
C GLN A 72 -15.19 -5.84 -22.61
N SER A 73 -15.74 -6.09 -23.79
CA SER A 73 -14.99 -6.02 -25.02
C SER A 73 -14.49 -4.59 -25.16
N PHE A 74 -13.17 -4.47 -25.22
CA PHE A 74 -12.50 -3.24 -25.60
C PHE A 74 -12.92 -2.89 -27.03
N GLU A 75 -13.63 -1.77 -27.19
CA GLU A 75 -13.75 -1.13 -28.50
C GLU A 75 -12.67 -0.06 -28.58
N LEU A 76 -11.74 -0.25 -29.52
CA LEU A 76 -10.74 0.74 -29.90
C LEU A 76 -11.45 1.98 -30.44
N THR A 77 -11.75 2.93 -29.56
CA THR A 77 -11.99 4.31 -29.99
C THR A 77 -10.65 4.99 -30.13
N PRO A 78 -10.30 5.53 -31.31
CA PRO A 78 -9.12 6.37 -31.45
C PRO A 78 -9.23 7.56 -30.47
N ALA A 79 -8.42 7.55 -29.41
CA ALA A 79 -8.36 8.65 -28.46
C ALA A 79 -7.96 9.93 -29.22
N SER A 80 -8.78 10.98 -29.11
CA SER A 80 -8.56 12.23 -29.83
C SER A 80 -7.50 13.11 -29.14
N ALA A 81 -7.41 12.99 -27.81
CA ALA A 81 -6.55 13.79 -26.96
C ALA A 81 -5.09 13.29 -26.90
N ARG A 82 -4.15 14.23 -26.94
CA ARG A 82 -2.75 13.99 -26.58
C ARG A 82 -2.63 13.79 -25.07
N THR A 83 -1.95 12.71 -24.69
CA THR A 83 -1.76 12.31 -23.28
C THR A 83 -0.28 12.24 -22.96
N ALA A 84 0.15 12.86 -21.86
CA ALA A 84 1.50 12.69 -21.35
C ALA A 84 1.56 11.49 -20.40
N VAL A 85 2.62 10.70 -20.45
CA VAL A 85 2.90 9.61 -19.50
C VAL A 85 4.12 10.01 -18.69
N LEU A 86 3.90 10.41 -17.45
CA LEU A 86 4.94 10.94 -16.57
C LEU A 86 5.57 9.81 -15.77
N VAL A 87 6.90 9.68 -15.85
CA VAL A 87 7.69 8.67 -15.14
C VAL A 87 8.71 9.40 -14.25
N PRO A 88 8.33 9.78 -13.03
CA PRO A 88 9.27 10.33 -12.06
C PRO A 88 10.29 9.29 -11.63
N VAL A 89 11.57 9.64 -11.70
CA VAL A 89 12.71 8.81 -11.28
C VAL A 89 13.61 9.61 -10.32
N TYR A 90 14.35 8.91 -9.47
CA TYR A 90 15.25 9.50 -8.49
C TYR A 90 16.59 8.77 -8.32
N ASN A 91 16.63 7.46 -8.17
CA ASN A 91 17.89 6.70 -8.05
C ASN A 91 17.63 5.22 -8.41
N GLU A 92 16.54 4.95 -9.11
CA GLU A 92 16.18 3.61 -9.55
C GLU A 92 17.12 3.13 -10.66
N ASP A 93 17.21 1.80 -10.86
CA ASP A 93 17.92 1.21 -11.99
C ASP A 93 17.32 1.74 -13.32
N PRO A 94 18.07 2.52 -14.13
CA PRO A 94 17.56 3.07 -15.38
C PRO A 94 17.23 1.97 -16.40
N VAL A 95 17.94 0.84 -16.39
CA VAL A 95 17.69 -0.26 -17.34
C VAL A 95 16.30 -0.84 -17.11
N LYS A 96 15.97 -1.08 -15.84
CA LYS A 96 14.68 -1.63 -15.43
C LYS A 96 13.55 -0.62 -15.66
N THR A 97 13.73 0.62 -15.22
CA THR A 97 12.72 1.66 -15.39
C THR A 97 12.42 1.92 -16.87
N PHE A 98 13.45 2.00 -17.72
CA PHE A 98 13.26 2.31 -19.13
C PHE A 98 12.77 1.08 -19.93
N SER A 99 13.02 -0.16 -19.45
CA SER A 99 12.41 -1.33 -20.06
C SER A 99 10.90 -1.35 -19.84
N HIS A 100 10.40 -0.82 -18.70
CA HIS A 100 8.97 -0.63 -18.46
C HIS A 100 8.39 0.36 -19.47
N VAL A 101 9.07 1.49 -19.68
CA VAL A 101 8.67 2.50 -20.68
C VAL A 101 8.63 1.90 -22.08
N ALA A 102 9.68 1.20 -22.50
CA ALA A 102 9.73 0.54 -23.81
C ALA A 102 8.60 -0.51 -23.97
N ALA A 103 8.28 -1.27 -22.93
CA ALA A 103 7.20 -2.25 -22.97
C ALA A 103 5.81 -1.60 -23.10
N MET A 104 5.57 -0.49 -22.40
CA MET A 104 4.32 0.29 -22.51
C MET A 104 4.18 0.92 -23.90
N ILE A 105 5.26 1.51 -24.44
CA ILE A 105 5.27 2.03 -25.82
C ILE A 105 4.98 0.90 -26.82
N GLY A 106 5.61 -0.27 -26.64
CA GLY A 106 5.36 -1.44 -27.48
C GLY A 106 3.90 -1.92 -27.41
N SER A 107 3.28 -1.92 -26.22
CA SER A 107 1.86 -2.26 -26.04
C SER A 107 0.95 -1.26 -26.77
N LEU A 108 1.21 0.06 -26.64
CA LEU A 108 0.48 1.11 -27.36
C LEU A 108 0.69 1.06 -28.88
N HIS A 109 1.89 0.69 -29.33
CA HIS A 109 2.22 0.55 -30.75
C HIS A 109 1.46 -0.62 -31.38
N THR A 110 1.36 -1.76 -30.70
CA THR A 110 0.52 -2.89 -31.15
C THR A 110 -0.95 -2.49 -31.36
N LEU A 111 -1.44 -1.51 -30.59
CA LEU A 111 -2.79 -0.97 -30.71
C LEU A 111 -2.94 0.14 -31.76
N GLY A 112 -1.84 0.60 -32.36
CA GLY A 112 -1.84 1.69 -33.34
C GLY A 112 -2.11 3.08 -32.76
N VAL A 113 -1.99 3.26 -31.44
CA VAL A 113 -2.28 4.54 -30.75
C VAL A 113 -1.05 5.20 -30.10
N ALA A 114 0.15 4.62 -30.25
CA ALA A 114 1.38 5.13 -29.64
C ALA A 114 1.62 6.63 -29.86
N GLY A 115 1.38 7.16 -31.07
CA GLY A 115 1.57 8.58 -31.38
C GLY A 115 0.64 9.56 -30.66
N ARG A 116 -0.28 9.09 -29.81
CA ARG A 116 -1.11 9.91 -28.92
C ARG A 116 -0.57 10.02 -27.50
N PHE A 117 0.43 9.21 -27.15
CA PHE A 117 0.98 9.09 -25.81
C PHE A 117 2.46 9.46 -25.81
N ASP A 118 2.78 10.67 -25.38
CA ASP A 118 4.17 11.09 -25.24
C ASP A 118 4.68 10.74 -23.84
N PHE A 119 5.89 10.20 -23.74
CA PHE A 119 6.49 9.80 -22.46
C PHE A 119 7.44 10.88 -21.95
N ALA A 120 7.36 11.22 -20.67
CA ALA A 120 8.24 12.18 -20.02
C ALA A 120 8.87 11.56 -18.78
N ILE A 121 10.16 11.24 -18.87
CA ILE A 121 10.99 10.77 -17.76
C ILE A 121 11.46 11.98 -16.98
N LEU A 122 11.00 12.09 -15.73
CA LEU A 122 11.22 13.25 -14.87
C LEU A 122 12.20 12.87 -13.76
N SER A 123 13.48 13.16 -13.95
CA SER A 123 14.55 12.77 -13.05
C SER A 123 14.81 13.81 -11.95
N ASP A 124 14.81 13.34 -10.70
CA ASP A 124 15.34 14.02 -9.52
C ASP A 124 16.72 13.45 -9.11
N THR A 125 17.40 12.72 -9.99
CA THR A 125 18.59 11.95 -9.65
C THR A 125 19.77 12.81 -9.18
N ARG A 126 20.36 12.40 -8.05
CA ARG A 126 21.47 13.12 -7.39
C ARG A 126 22.79 12.40 -7.52
N ASP A 127 22.78 11.08 -7.64
CA ASP A 127 23.99 10.32 -7.91
C ASP A 127 24.40 10.54 -9.38
N GLU A 128 25.53 11.20 -9.61
CA GLU A 128 26.04 11.48 -10.96
C GLU A 128 26.30 10.21 -11.77
N ARG A 129 26.65 9.09 -11.11
CA ARG A 129 26.83 7.81 -11.80
C ARG A 129 25.50 7.30 -12.34
N VAL A 130 24.44 7.35 -11.52
CA VAL A 130 23.10 6.93 -11.94
C VAL A 130 22.55 7.88 -13.01
N ALA A 131 22.77 9.19 -12.89
CA ALA A 131 22.34 10.16 -13.90
C ALA A 131 23.01 9.94 -15.27
N ALA A 132 24.31 9.61 -15.29
CA ALA A 132 25.00 9.25 -16.53
C ALA A 132 24.45 7.94 -17.14
N GLU A 133 24.08 6.98 -16.30
CA GLU A 133 23.38 5.76 -16.74
C GLU A 133 21.99 6.09 -17.31
N GLU A 134 21.23 6.99 -16.68
CA GLU A 134 19.95 7.48 -17.21
C GLU A 134 20.11 8.08 -18.60
N GLU A 135 21.07 8.98 -18.82
CA GLU A 135 21.30 9.59 -20.13
C GLU A 135 21.63 8.54 -21.21
N ARG A 136 22.54 7.61 -20.90
CA ARG A 136 22.93 6.53 -21.81
C ARG A 136 21.75 5.61 -22.17
N TRP A 137 20.94 5.23 -21.19
CA TRP A 137 19.80 4.35 -21.43
C TRP A 137 18.64 5.08 -22.11
N PHE A 138 18.53 6.40 -21.90
CA PHE A 138 17.56 7.23 -22.60
C PHE A 138 17.87 7.29 -24.10
N GLU A 139 19.14 7.44 -24.49
CA GLU A 139 19.54 7.39 -25.91
C GLU A 139 19.13 6.07 -26.57
N ARG A 140 19.31 4.94 -25.87
CA ARG A 140 18.88 3.63 -26.36
C ARG A 140 17.36 3.53 -26.47
N LEU A 141 16.63 3.98 -25.44
CA LEU A 141 15.16 4.01 -25.47
C LEU A 141 14.66 4.86 -26.64
N GLN A 142 15.26 6.03 -26.86
CA GLN A 142 14.94 6.92 -27.96
C GLN A 142 15.23 6.26 -29.32
N ALA A 143 16.36 5.57 -29.46
CA ALA A 143 16.71 4.87 -30.70
C ALA A 143 15.75 3.71 -31.02
N GLU A 144 15.31 2.96 -30.01
CA GLU A 144 14.44 1.80 -30.21
C GLU A 144 12.95 2.16 -30.33
N CYS A 145 12.49 3.23 -29.66
CA CYS A 145 11.07 3.54 -29.51
C CYS A 145 10.64 4.92 -30.03
N GLY A 146 11.59 5.83 -30.30
CA GLY A 146 11.30 7.22 -30.68
C GLY A 146 10.61 7.39 -32.04
N ALA A 147 10.61 6.36 -32.89
CA ALA A 147 9.85 6.34 -34.14
C ALA A 147 8.34 6.17 -33.91
N HIS A 148 7.94 5.65 -32.75
CA HIS A 148 6.53 5.35 -32.44
C HIS A 148 5.85 6.48 -31.66
N THR A 149 6.60 7.20 -30.84
CA THR A 149 6.12 8.31 -30.02
C THR A 149 7.24 9.23 -29.56
N ALA A 150 6.90 10.44 -29.10
CA ALA A 150 7.87 11.34 -28.48
C ALA A 150 8.21 10.86 -27.06
N ILE A 151 9.51 10.88 -26.75
CA ILE A 151 10.05 10.53 -25.44
C ILE A 151 10.94 11.68 -25.00
N TYR A 152 10.72 12.17 -23.78
CA TYR A 152 11.44 13.29 -23.20
C TYR A 152 12.13 12.84 -21.92
N TYR A 153 13.33 13.35 -21.69
CA TYR A 153 14.07 13.18 -20.45
C TYR A 153 14.44 14.56 -19.90
N ARG A 154 14.21 14.75 -18.60
CA ARG A 154 14.57 15.98 -17.89
C ARG A 154 15.06 15.64 -16.49
N ARG A 155 16.29 16.03 -16.16
CA ARG A 155 16.83 16.05 -14.80
C ARG A 155 16.73 17.46 -14.21
N ARG A 156 16.16 17.60 -13.01
CA ARG A 156 16.07 18.91 -12.33
C ARG A 156 17.37 19.23 -11.58
N GLU A 157 17.77 20.50 -11.60
CA GLU A 157 18.87 20.98 -10.75
C GLU A 157 18.43 21.06 -9.27
N GLN A 158 17.18 21.46 -9.03
CA GLN A 158 16.60 21.66 -7.70
C GLN A 158 15.34 20.80 -7.50
N ASN A 159 15.43 19.82 -6.60
CA ASN A 159 14.36 18.84 -6.35
C ASN A 159 13.33 19.30 -5.32
N THR A 160 12.95 20.57 -5.38
CA THR A 160 11.95 21.13 -4.44
C THR A 160 10.64 20.35 -4.58
N GLY A 161 10.06 19.93 -3.45
CA GLY A 161 8.81 19.16 -3.42
C GLY A 161 8.88 17.71 -3.92
N LYS A 162 10.07 17.16 -4.22
CA LYS A 162 10.26 15.75 -4.61
C LYS A 162 9.37 15.34 -5.79
N LYS A 163 8.76 14.14 -5.79
CA LYS A 163 7.84 13.65 -6.83
C LYS A 163 6.73 14.65 -7.17
N ALA A 164 6.01 15.16 -6.17
CA ALA A 164 4.94 16.14 -6.37
C ALA A 164 5.46 17.43 -7.02
N GLY A 165 6.63 17.91 -6.58
CA GLY A 165 7.29 19.07 -7.17
C GLY A 165 7.76 18.82 -8.61
N ASN A 166 8.21 17.61 -8.94
CA ASN A 166 8.67 17.23 -10.26
C ASN A 166 7.52 17.22 -11.28
N VAL A 167 6.38 16.66 -10.87
CA VAL A 167 5.12 16.69 -11.61
C VAL A 167 4.61 18.14 -11.74
N ALA A 168 4.63 18.91 -10.66
CA ALA A 168 4.23 20.32 -10.68
C ALA A 168 5.09 21.16 -11.65
N ASP A 169 6.40 20.91 -11.69
CA ASP A 169 7.30 21.56 -12.64
C ASP A 169 6.93 21.21 -14.09
N PHE A 170 6.69 19.93 -14.40
CA PHE A 170 6.21 19.52 -15.73
C PHE A 170 4.89 20.22 -16.13
N ILE A 171 3.93 20.32 -15.20
CA ILE A 171 2.65 20.99 -15.49
C ILE A 171 2.87 22.46 -15.84
N ARG A 172 3.76 23.15 -15.11
CA ARG A 172 4.05 24.58 -15.33
C ARG A 172 4.77 24.84 -16.65
N THR A 173 5.66 23.95 -17.07
CA THR A 173 6.52 24.16 -18.25
C THR A 173 5.93 23.57 -19.53
N SER A 174 5.27 22.40 -19.42
CA SER A 174 4.85 21.61 -20.58
C SER A 174 3.39 21.15 -20.54
N GLY A 175 2.71 21.27 -19.39
CA GLY A 175 1.38 20.69 -19.18
C GLY A 175 0.32 21.19 -20.17
N ALA A 176 0.41 22.43 -20.64
CA ALA A 176 -0.55 23.00 -21.59
C ALA A 176 -0.64 22.26 -22.94
N MET A 177 0.35 21.43 -23.27
CA MET A 177 0.37 20.62 -24.50
C MET A 177 -0.49 19.34 -24.41
N TYR A 178 -0.97 18.99 -23.23
CA TYR A 178 -1.62 17.70 -22.96
C TYR A 178 -2.95 17.89 -22.24
N GLU A 179 -4.02 17.31 -22.79
CA GLU A 179 -5.34 17.32 -22.13
C GLU A 179 -5.34 16.42 -20.88
N TYR A 180 -4.62 15.31 -20.97
CA TYR A 180 -4.49 14.32 -19.91
C TYR A 180 -3.03 14.02 -19.59
N MET A 181 -2.77 13.64 -18.34
CA MET A 181 -1.50 13.06 -17.93
C MET A 181 -1.75 11.78 -17.13
N ILE A 182 -1.01 10.72 -17.46
CA ILE A 182 -0.91 9.50 -16.67
C ILE A 182 0.32 9.65 -15.78
N VAL A 183 0.13 9.57 -14.46
CA VAL A 183 1.23 9.64 -13.49
C VAL A 183 1.61 8.23 -13.09
N LEU A 184 2.88 7.87 -13.21
CA LEU A 184 3.44 6.57 -12.86
C LEU A 184 4.44 6.69 -11.70
N ASP A 185 4.81 5.56 -11.12
CA ASP A 185 6.08 5.37 -10.40
C ASP A 185 7.08 4.66 -11.32
N ALA A 186 8.37 4.72 -10.99
CA ALA A 186 9.45 4.13 -11.79
C ALA A 186 9.31 2.60 -12.00
N ASP A 187 8.63 1.89 -11.10
CA ASP A 187 8.33 0.47 -11.15
C ASP A 187 6.91 0.16 -11.66
N SER A 188 6.18 1.17 -12.13
CA SER A 188 4.84 0.97 -12.69
C SER A 188 4.91 0.40 -14.11
N LEU A 189 3.93 -0.44 -14.44
CA LEU A 189 3.75 -0.99 -15.78
C LEU A 189 2.26 -1.05 -16.13
N MET A 190 1.89 -0.62 -17.33
CA MET A 190 0.49 -0.59 -17.76
C MET A 190 0.32 -1.11 -19.19
N GLU A 191 -0.74 -1.86 -19.43
CA GLU A 191 -1.16 -2.22 -20.78
C GLU A 191 -1.62 -0.98 -21.55
N GLY A 192 -1.23 -0.88 -22.82
CA GLY A 192 -1.67 0.21 -23.69
C GLY A 192 -3.19 0.27 -23.85
N ALA A 193 -3.87 -0.89 -23.76
CA ALA A 193 -5.33 -0.96 -23.81
C ALA A 193 -5.97 -0.29 -22.60
N THR A 194 -5.39 -0.48 -21.41
CA THR A 194 -5.84 0.16 -20.18
C THR A 194 -5.61 1.67 -20.24
N MET A 195 -4.45 2.10 -20.73
CA MET A 195 -4.15 3.53 -20.91
C MET A 195 -5.14 4.20 -21.89
N ALA A 196 -5.45 3.55 -23.01
CA ALA A 196 -6.44 4.03 -23.97
C ALA A 196 -7.86 4.07 -23.38
N GLU A 197 -8.25 3.04 -22.63
CA GLU A 197 -9.56 2.99 -21.96
C GLU A 197 -9.71 4.08 -20.90
N MET A 198 -8.64 4.38 -20.16
CA MET A 198 -8.62 5.49 -19.21
C MET A 198 -8.87 6.82 -19.91
N VAL A 199 -8.24 7.07 -21.06
CA VAL A 199 -8.49 8.28 -21.87
C VAL A 199 -9.95 8.31 -22.35
N ARG A 200 -10.48 7.19 -22.85
CA ARG A 200 -11.88 7.10 -23.31
C ARG A 200 -12.86 7.44 -22.18
N ARG A 201 -12.63 6.95 -20.95
CA ARG A 201 -13.47 7.27 -19.78
C ARG A 201 -13.36 8.74 -19.38
N MET A 202 -12.18 9.34 -19.52
CA MET A 202 -11.98 10.77 -19.28
C MET A 202 -12.69 11.64 -20.32
N GLU A 203 -12.72 11.23 -21.59
CA GLU A 203 -13.49 11.92 -22.65
C GLU A 203 -15.00 11.78 -22.43
N ALA A 204 -15.47 10.62 -21.98
CA ALA A 204 -16.89 10.34 -21.75
C ALA A 204 -17.49 11.08 -20.54
N GLU A 205 -16.67 11.48 -19.57
CA GLU A 205 -17.11 12.25 -18.39
C GLU A 205 -16.29 13.55 -18.26
N PRO A 206 -16.79 14.67 -18.81
CA PRO A 206 -16.08 15.95 -18.79
C PRO A 206 -15.73 16.48 -17.40
N ARG A 207 -16.43 16.04 -16.34
CA ARG A 207 -16.12 16.40 -14.94
C ARG A 207 -15.16 15.43 -14.25
N LEU A 208 -14.69 14.38 -14.94
CA LEU A 208 -13.66 13.48 -14.40
C LEU A 208 -12.33 14.21 -14.39
N GLY A 209 -11.85 14.49 -13.18
CA GLY A 209 -10.57 15.14 -12.93
C GLY A 209 -9.46 14.14 -12.66
N LEU A 210 -9.79 13.00 -12.03
CA LEU A 210 -8.86 11.91 -11.74
C LEU A 210 -9.56 10.56 -11.80
N LEU A 211 -8.90 9.61 -12.46
CA LEU A 211 -9.31 8.22 -12.55
C LEU A 211 -8.14 7.31 -12.17
N GLN A 212 -8.33 6.58 -11.06
CA GLN A 212 -7.38 5.65 -10.46
C GLN A 212 -7.68 4.22 -10.93
N THR A 213 -6.65 3.48 -11.36
CA THR A 213 -6.75 2.02 -11.54
C THR A 213 -6.50 1.27 -10.23
N LEU A 214 -6.57 -0.05 -10.26
CA LEU A 214 -6.04 -0.92 -9.20
C LEU A 214 -4.72 -1.57 -9.65
N PRO A 215 -3.55 -1.01 -9.28
CA PRO A 215 -2.27 -1.68 -9.51
C PRO A 215 -2.22 -3.02 -8.80
N LYS A 216 -1.74 -4.05 -9.50
CA LYS A 216 -1.42 -5.35 -8.91
C LYS A 216 0.09 -5.47 -8.75
N ILE A 217 0.51 -6.08 -7.65
CA ILE A 217 1.93 -6.41 -7.45
C ILE A 217 2.33 -7.50 -8.45
N VAL A 218 3.50 -7.37 -9.06
CA VAL A 218 4.16 -8.38 -9.89
C VAL A 218 5.62 -8.57 -9.47
N HIS A 219 6.27 -9.58 -10.03
CA HIS A 219 7.70 -9.90 -9.82
C HIS A 219 8.12 -10.16 -8.36
N ALA A 220 7.18 -10.43 -7.45
CA ALA A 220 7.53 -10.78 -6.08
C ALA A 220 8.21 -12.16 -6.03
N ARG A 221 9.27 -12.29 -5.23
CA ARG A 221 10.11 -13.51 -5.21
C ARG A 221 10.09 -14.20 -3.86
N SER A 222 9.98 -13.44 -2.76
CA SER A 222 10.04 -14.02 -1.42
C SER A 222 8.71 -14.57 -0.95
N PHE A 223 8.69 -15.35 0.12
CA PHE A 223 7.45 -15.80 0.74
C PHE A 223 6.55 -14.62 1.18
N PHE A 224 7.14 -13.57 1.76
CA PHE A 224 6.42 -12.34 2.13
C PHE A 224 5.85 -11.62 0.90
N GLY A 225 6.68 -11.40 -0.12
CA GLY A 225 6.29 -10.71 -1.34
C GLY A 225 5.21 -11.48 -2.10
N ARG A 226 5.34 -12.80 -2.24
CA ARG A 226 4.34 -13.67 -2.88
C ARG A 226 3.02 -13.68 -2.12
N ALA A 227 3.05 -13.68 -0.78
CA ALA A 227 1.83 -13.55 0.02
C ALA A 227 1.13 -12.20 -0.23
N MET A 228 1.89 -11.10 -0.33
CA MET A 228 1.34 -9.79 -0.71
C MET A 228 0.82 -9.76 -2.14
N GLN A 229 1.53 -10.38 -3.09
CA GLN A 229 1.11 -10.49 -4.49
C GLN A 229 -0.22 -11.22 -4.61
N PHE A 230 -0.38 -12.35 -3.90
CA PHE A 230 -1.62 -13.09 -3.83
C PHE A 230 -2.73 -12.26 -3.19
N SER A 231 -2.45 -11.63 -2.04
CA SER A 231 -3.42 -10.80 -1.31
C SER A 231 -3.96 -9.65 -2.17
N THR A 232 -3.07 -8.92 -2.84
CA THR A 232 -3.43 -7.80 -3.73
C THR A 232 -4.16 -8.26 -4.99
N SER A 233 -3.78 -9.40 -5.58
CA SER A 233 -4.44 -9.92 -6.78
C SER A 233 -5.81 -10.53 -6.49
N TYR A 234 -5.99 -11.16 -5.33
CA TYR A 234 -7.16 -11.97 -5.03
C TYR A 234 -8.21 -11.20 -4.19
N TYR A 235 -7.78 -10.45 -3.17
CA TYR A 235 -8.71 -9.73 -2.30
C TYR A 235 -8.95 -8.28 -2.74
N SER A 236 -7.90 -7.53 -3.13
CA SER A 236 -8.04 -6.09 -3.41
C SER A 236 -9.09 -5.74 -4.48
N PRO A 237 -9.37 -6.53 -5.53
CA PRO A 237 -10.47 -6.23 -6.45
C PRO A 237 -11.82 -6.14 -5.73
N VAL A 238 -12.08 -7.02 -4.77
CA VAL A 238 -13.32 -6.99 -3.97
C VAL A 238 -13.32 -5.78 -3.04
N TYR A 239 -12.26 -5.55 -2.28
CA TYR A 239 -12.17 -4.41 -1.37
C TYR A 239 -12.26 -3.07 -2.11
N THR A 240 -11.63 -2.95 -3.28
CA THR A 240 -11.65 -1.73 -4.11
C THR A 240 -13.02 -1.48 -4.74
N ARG A 241 -13.78 -2.52 -5.11
CA ARG A 241 -15.19 -2.35 -5.48
C ARG A 241 -16.02 -1.80 -4.32
N GLY A 242 -15.74 -2.28 -3.10
CA GLY A 242 -16.37 -1.75 -1.89
C GLY A 242 -16.00 -0.31 -1.60
N LEU A 243 -14.72 0.03 -1.79
CA LEU A 243 -14.21 1.38 -1.72
C LEU A 243 -14.92 2.29 -2.73
N ALA A 244 -14.94 1.93 -4.02
CA ALA A 244 -15.61 2.68 -5.07
C ALA A 244 -17.11 2.92 -4.75
N ALA A 245 -17.79 1.88 -4.26
CA ALA A 245 -19.19 1.93 -3.84
C ALA A 245 -19.47 2.94 -2.71
N LEU A 246 -18.52 3.11 -1.79
CA LEU A 246 -18.65 4.02 -0.65
C LEU A 246 -18.14 5.43 -0.98
N GLN A 247 -17.11 5.56 -1.81
CA GLN A 247 -16.48 6.85 -2.09
C GLN A 247 -17.22 7.66 -3.16
N GLY A 248 -17.92 7.02 -4.10
CA GLY A 248 -18.66 7.72 -5.16
C GLY A 248 -17.74 8.63 -5.98
N GLU A 249 -18.07 9.92 -6.08
CA GLU A 249 -17.28 10.93 -6.80
C GLU A 249 -16.10 11.51 -5.98
N SER A 250 -15.86 11.01 -4.77
CA SER A 250 -14.74 11.44 -3.91
C SER A 250 -13.81 10.27 -3.61
N GLY A 251 -13.35 9.66 -4.71
CA GLY A 251 -12.46 8.50 -4.76
C GLY A 251 -11.03 8.79 -4.28
N PRO A 252 -10.16 7.78 -4.33
CA PRO A 252 -8.78 7.88 -3.88
C PRO A 252 -7.86 8.35 -5.01
N PHE A 253 -6.67 8.78 -4.62
CA PHE A 253 -5.50 8.85 -5.50
C PHE A 253 -4.33 8.26 -4.72
N TRP A 254 -3.65 7.28 -5.31
CA TRP A 254 -2.52 6.58 -4.68
C TRP A 254 -1.17 7.03 -5.24
N GLY A 255 -1.16 8.13 -6.00
CA GLY A 255 0.04 8.76 -6.51
C GLY A 255 0.55 8.22 -7.86
N HIS A 256 0.08 7.07 -8.32
CA HIS A 256 0.51 6.46 -9.59
C HIS A 256 -0.57 5.55 -10.22
N ASN A 257 -0.30 5.13 -11.46
CA ASN A 257 -1.21 4.38 -12.34
C ASN A 257 -2.60 5.04 -12.42
N ALA A 258 -2.60 6.36 -12.46
CA ALA A 258 -3.81 7.16 -12.52
C ALA A 258 -3.70 8.14 -13.68
N ILE A 259 -4.82 8.36 -14.36
CA ILE A 259 -4.96 9.42 -15.35
C ILE A 259 -5.62 10.61 -14.69
N VAL A 260 -5.13 11.79 -14.99
CA VAL A 260 -5.70 13.05 -14.52
C VAL A 260 -5.90 14.01 -15.67
N ARG A 261 -6.92 14.85 -15.55
CA ARG A 261 -7.14 15.95 -16.48
C ARG A 261 -6.19 17.08 -16.13
N THR A 262 -5.29 17.42 -17.03
CA THR A 262 -4.17 18.33 -16.74
C THR A 262 -4.68 19.66 -16.19
N ARG A 263 -5.70 20.27 -16.82
CA ARG A 263 -6.29 21.53 -16.34
C ARG A 263 -6.93 21.43 -14.96
N ALA A 264 -7.58 20.30 -14.65
CA ALA A 264 -8.22 20.09 -13.34
C ALA A 264 -7.16 20.03 -12.24
N PHE A 265 -6.08 19.29 -12.51
CA PHE A 265 -4.95 19.14 -11.59
C PHE A 265 -4.21 20.47 -11.41
N ALA A 266 -3.88 21.18 -12.51
CA ALA A 266 -3.21 22.48 -12.47
C ALA A 266 -3.98 23.53 -11.65
N GLN A 267 -5.31 23.54 -11.75
CA GLN A 267 -6.17 24.50 -11.04
C GLN A 267 -6.39 24.13 -9.56
N SER A 268 -6.19 22.87 -9.17
CA SER A 268 -6.63 22.36 -7.86
C SER A 268 -5.48 21.92 -6.95
N CYS A 269 -4.43 21.33 -7.51
CA CYS A 269 -3.40 20.56 -6.79
C CYS A 269 -2.12 21.35 -6.48
N GLY A 270 -2.23 22.67 -6.28
CA GLY A 270 -1.12 23.47 -5.76
C GLY A 270 -0.89 23.17 -4.28
N LEU A 271 0.07 22.30 -3.96
CA LEU A 271 0.34 21.85 -2.59
C LEU A 271 1.21 22.87 -1.83
N PRO A 272 0.70 23.50 -0.75
CA PRO A 272 1.51 24.33 0.11
C PRO A 272 2.36 23.48 1.07
N GLU A 273 3.45 24.06 1.56
CA GLU A 273 4.12 23.53 2.73
C GLU A 273 3.29 23.81 3.99
N LEU A 274 3.20 22.82 4.87
CA LEU A 274 2.55 22.98 6.17
C LEU A 274 3.45 23.81 7.08
N SER A 275 2.88 24.80 7.78
CA SER A 275 3.65 25.68 8.66
C SER A 275 4.32 24.93 9.81
N GLY A 276 5.50 25.38 10.25
CA GLY A 276 6.25 24.78 11.36
C GLY A 276 7.25 23.70 10.91
N ALA A 277 7.94 23.10 11.88
CA ALA A 277 8.98 22.10 11.62
C ALA A 277 8.38 20.71 11.29
N PRO A 278 9.08 19.89 10.48
CA PRO A 278 8.80 18.45 10.40
C PRO A 278 8.78 17.80 11.79
N PRO A 279 8.01 16.72 12.02
CA PRO A 279 7.35 15.87 11.02
C PRO A 279 5.91 16.29 10.66
N PHE A 280 5.30 17.21 11.43
CA PHE A 280 3.94 17.72 11.17
C PHE A 280 3.89 18.95 10.26
N GLY A 281 5.00 19.69 10.15
CA GLY A 281 5.21 20.77 9.18
C GLY A 281 5.98 20.32 7.92
N GLY A 282 6.30 21.27 7.06
CA GLY A 282 7.04 21.05 5.80
C GLY A 282 6.18 20.45 4.68
N HIS A 283 6.83 19.80 3.73
CA HIS A 283 6.14 19.14 2.61
C HIS A 283 5.21 18.02 3.09
N ILE A 284 4.06 17.91 2.44
CA ILE A 284 3.10 16.83 2.66
C ILE A 284 3.65 15.56 2.02
N LEU A 285 3.91 14.52 2.82
CA LEU A 285 4.47 13.26 2.32
C LEU A 285 3.43 12.44 1.56
N SER A 286 2.24 12.26 2.13
CA SER A 286 1.08 11.59 1.51
C SER A 286 0.24 12.63 0.74
N HIS A 287 0.87 13.24 -0.27
CA HIS A 287 0.29 14.34 -1.03
C HIS A 287 -0.86 13.92 -1.94
N ASP A 288 -0.82 12.70 -2.43
CA ASP A 288 -1.80 12.05 -3.30
C ASP A 288 -3.24 12.16 -2.78
N TYR A 289 -3.48 11.76 -1.52
CA TYR A 289 -4.79 11.90 -0.88
C TYR A 289 -5.22 13.36 -0.75
N VAL A 290 -4.28 14.28 -0.56
CA VAL A 290 -4.57 15.72 -0.49
C VAL A 290 -4.97 16.24 -1.86
N GLU A 291 -4.27 15.86 -2.93
CA GLU A 291 -4.60 16.24 -4.30
C GLU A 291 -5.98 15.73 -4.73
N ALA A 292 -6.34 14.49 -4.38
CA ALA A 292 -7.71 13.99 -4.56
C ALA A 292 -8.75 14.84 -3.79
N ALA A 293 -8.46 15.21 -2.54
CA ALA A 293 -9.33 16.05 -1.74
C ALA A 293 -9.47 17.47 -2.32
N LEU A 294 -8.41 18.02 -2.91
CA LEU A 294 -8.40 19.35 -3.54
C LEU A 294 -9.18 19.35 -4.87
N LEU A 295 -9.03 18.30 -5.69
CA LEU A 295 -9.85 18.10 -6.89
C LEU A 295 -11.34 18.04 -6.54
N THR A 296 -11.69 17.19 -5.57
CA THR A 296 -13.09 17.03 -5.15
C THR A 296 -13.66 18.30 -4.54
N ARG A 297 -12.87 19.07 -3.79
CA ARG A 297 -13.21 20.42 -3.31
C ARG A 297 -13.53 21.36 -4.46
N ASN A 298 -12.78 21.29 -5.56
CA ASN A 298 -12.97 22.13 -6.73
C ASN A 298 -14.03 21.59 -7.72
N GLY A 299 -14.90 20.68 -7.27
CA GLY A 299 -16.04 20.19 -8.05
C GLY A 299 -15.70 19.08 -9.05
N TRP A 300 -14.44 18.64 -9.15
CA TRP A 300 -14.04 17.53 -9.99
C TRP A 300 -14.48 16.18 -9.41
N ILE A 301 -14.80 15.25 -10.30
CA ILE A 301 -15.00 13.84 -9.94
C ILE A 301 -13.62 13.19 -9.81
N VAL A 302 -13.43 12.50 -8.70
CA VAL A 302 -12.32 11.59 -8.46
C VAL A 302 -12.90 10.20 -8.28
N ARG A 303 -12.43 9.21 -9.05
CA ARG A 303 -12.99 7.85 -9.03
C ARG A 303 -11.87 6.81 -9.13
N VAL A 304 -12.11 5.65 -8.52
CA VAL A 304 -11.33 4.43 -8.77
C VAL A 304 -12.21 3.44 -9.51
N ASP A 305 -11.69 2.90 -10.60
CA ASP A 305 -12.40 1.92 -11.44
C ASP A 305 -11.72 0.56 -11.32
N PRO A 306 -12.24 -0.35 -10.46
CA PRO A 306 -11.60 -1.63 -10.14
C PRO A 306 -11.64 -2.63 -11.30
N ASP A 307 -12.38 -2.33 -12.37
CA ASP A 307 -12.45 -3.14 -13.58
C ASP A 307 -11.30 -2.84 -14.57
N LEU A 308 -10.55 -1.76 -14.36
CA LEU A 308 -9.34 -1.45 -15.14
C LEU A 308 -8.20 -2.41 -14.76
N ALA A 309 -8.12 -3.54 -15.47
CA ALA A 309 -7.02 -4.49 -15.41
C ALA A 309 -5.76 -3.98 -16.15
N GLY A 310 -4.70 -4.79 -16.25
CA GLY A 310 -3.50 -4.42 -17.01
C GLY A 310 -2.73 -3.25 -16.39
N SER A 311 -2.73 -3.14 -15.07
CA SER A 311 -2.05 -2.09 -14.31
C SER A 311 -1.28 -2.75 -13.18
N TYR A 312 0.03 -2.52 -13.16
CA TYR A 312 0.98 -3.27 -12.33
C TYR A 312 1.98 -2.35 -11.65
N GLU A 313 2.50 -2.83 -10.53
CA GLU A 313 3.60 -2.23 -9.77
C GLU A 313 4.45 -3.32 -9.11
N GLU A 314 5.57 -2.94 -8.50
CA GLU A 314 6.36 -3.83 -7.67
C GLU A 314 6.19 -3.49 -6.19
N GLY A 315 6.24 -4.53 -5.35
CA GLY A 315 6.08 -4.42 -3.90
C GLY A 315 7.37 -4.75 -3.15
N PRO A 316 7.48 -4.38 -1.87
CA PRO A 316 8.61 -4.82 -1.04
C PRO A 316 8.60 -6.35 -0.88
N ASP A 317 9.78 -6.94 -0.99
CA ASP A 317 9.97 -8.40 -0.93
C ASP A 317 10.35 -8.87 0.49
N ASN A 318 10.42 -7.99 1.50
CA ASN A 318 10.64 -8.40 2.88
C ASN A 318 10.00 -7.42 3.89
N VAL A 319 9.85 -7.89 5.13
CA VAL A 319 9.24 -7.16 6.23
C VAL A 319 9.97 -5.86 6.57
N VAL A 320 11.30 -5.84 6.48
CA VAL A 320 12.12 -4.68 6.85
C VAL A 320 11.91 -3.53 5.86
N ASP A 321 11.94 -3.81 4.56
CA ASP A 321 11.72 -2.79 3.54
C ASP A 321 10.26 -2.34 3.49
N PHE A 322 9.32 -3.26 3.74
CA PHE A 322 7.92 -2.89 3.98
C PHE A 322 7.81 -1.89 5.14
N ALA A 323 8.42 -2.18 6.30
CA ALA A 323 8.36 -1.30 7.48
C ALA A 323 9.02 0.07 7.24
N LYS A 324 10.13 0.13 6.48
CA LYS A 324 10.76 1.41 6.09
C LYS A 324 9.84 2.26 5.22
N ARG A 325 9.16 1.66 4.23
CA ARG A 325 8.17 2.35 3.38
C ARG A 325 6.97 2.80 4.24
N ASP A 326 6.48 1.92 5.10
CA ASP A 326 5.32 2.18 5.96
C ASP A 326 5.59 3.31 6.97
N ARG A 327 6.83 3.48 7.46
CA ARG A 327 7.22 4.58 8.35
C ARG A 327 7.03 5.97 7.71
N ARG A 328 7.30 6.12 6.41
CA ARG A 328 7.08 7.39 5.69
C ARG A 328 5.59 7.66 5.52
N TRP A 329 4.83 6.62 5.15
CA TRP A 329 3.38 6.70 5.03
C TRP A 329 2.72 7.03 6.36
N CYS A 330 3.19 6.47 7.48
CA CYS A 330 2.73 6.81 8.83
C CYS A 330 2.82 8.32 9.08
N GLN A 331 3.97 8.93 8.83
CA GLN A 331 4.15 10.37 9.00
C GLN A 331 3.22 11.19 8.09
N GLY A 332 3.15 10.84 6.79
CA GLY A 332 2.28 11.54 5.86
C GLY A 332 0.79 11.44 6.22
N ASN A 333 0.35 10.29 6.71
CA ASN A 333 -1.02 10.09 7.16
C ASN A 333 -1.32 10.82 8.47
N LEU A 334 -0.35 10.92 9.40
CA LEU A 334 -0.49 11.76 10.60
C LEU A 334 -0.50 13.27 10.26
N GLN A 335 0.19 13.71 9.20
CA GLN A 335 0.08 15.08 8.69
C GLN A 335 -1.33 15.43 8.21
N HIS A 336 -2.14 14.45 7.78
CA HIS A 336 -3.53 14.71 7.36
C HIS A 336 -4.40 15.28 8.47
N GLY A 337 -4.05 15.10 9.75
CA GLY A 337 -4.73 15.76 10.88
C GLY A 337 -4.73 17.29 10.80
N ARG A 338 -3.71 17.87 10.16
CA ARG A 338 -3.64 19.32 9.91
C ARG A 338 -4.37 19.74 8.63
N VAL A 339 -4.45 18.85 7.65
CA VAL A 339 -5.12 19.11 6.37
C VAL A 339 -6.63 18.99 6.50
N MET A 340 -7.13 18.04 7.31
CA MET A 340 -8.55 17.72 7.41
C MET A 340 -9.42 18.87 7.92
N VAL A 341 -8.83 19.87 8.59
CA VAL A 341 -9.55 21.08 9.05
C VAL A 341 -9.68 22.15 7.97
N ALA A 342 -8.97 22.02 6.83
CA ALA A 342 -8.96 23.03 5.78
C ALA A 342 -10.38 23.33 5.22
N PRO A 343 -10.69 24.61 4.95
CA PRO A 343 -12.02 25.01 4.50
C PRO A 343 -12.34 24.46 3.11
N GLY A 344 -13.64 24.23 2.87
CA GLY A 344 -14.17 23.76 1.58
C GLY A 344 -14.00 22.27 1.30
N LEU A 345 -13.23 21.52 2.09
CA LEU A 345 -13.12 20.07 1.92
C LEU A 345 -14.47 19.37 2.11
N LYS A 346 -14.83 18.47 1.18
CA LYS A 346 -16.04 17.66 1.30
C LYS A 346 -15.98 16.76 2.55
N PRO A 347 -17.13 16.48 3.22
CA PRO A 347 -17.15 15.65 4.43
C PRO A 347 -16.50 14.28 4.26
N TRP A 348 -16.68 13.68 3.08
CA TRP A 348 -16.08 12.39 2.78
C TRP A 348 -14.56 12.44 2.65
N SER A 349 -14.00 13.50 2.05
CA SER A 349 -12.54 13.69 1.99
C SER A 349 -11.94 13.84 3.39
N ARG A 350 -12.63 14.53 4.30
CA ARG A 350 -12.24 14.60 5.73
C ARG A 350 -12.28 13.23 6.40
N PHE A 351 -13.31 12.43 6.10
CA PHE A 351 -13.43 11.08 6.64
C PHE A 351 -12.34 10.13 6.09
N VAL A 352 -11.91 10.29 4.83
CA VAL A 352 -10.75 9.57 4.29
C VAL A 352 -9.47 9.92 5.05
N PHE A 353 -9.24 11.20 5.39
CA PHE A 353 -8.12 11.59 6.24
C PHE A 353 -8.18 10.97 7.64
N VAL A 354 -9.37 10.85 8.25
CA VAL A 354 -9.53 10.12 9.52
C VAL A 354 -9.15 8.65 9.35
N GLN A 355 -9.58 8.00 8.26
CA GLN A 355 -9.21 6.61 8.00
C GLN A 355 -7.69 6.44 7.84
N ASN A 356 -7.06 7.35 7.10
CA ASN A 356 -5.62 7.36 6.90
C ASN A 356 -4.86 7.46 8.23
N ILE A 357 -5.30 8.33 9.15
CA ILE A 357 -4.74 8.42 10.51
C ILE A 357 -4.99 7.12 11.29
N MET A 358 -6.22 6.61 11.26
CA MET A 358 -6.61 5.41 12.00
C MET A 358 -5.90 4.13 11.53
N ALA A 359 -5.48 4.07 10.26
CA ALA A 359 -4.67 2.98 9.73
C ALA A 359 -3.36 2.77 10.49
N TYR A 360 -2.82 3.82 11.13
CA TYR A 360 -1.61 3.75 11.95
C TYR A 360 -1.90 3.83 13.45
N VAL A 361 -2.83 4.68 13.87
CA VAL A 361 -3.16 4.88 15.30
C VAL A 361 -3.80 3.64 15.93
N THR A 362 -4.43 2.77 15.16
CA THR A 362 -5.03 1.54 15.69
C THR A 362 -4.00 0.60 16.34
N SER A 363 -2.77 0.54 15.82
CA SER A 363 -1.70 -0.31 16.39
C SER A 363 -1.31 0.12 17.81
N PRO A 364 -1.02 1.41 18.10
CA PRO A 364 -0.89 1.92 19.45
C PRO A 364 -2.12 1.70 20.34
N LEU A 365 -3.35 1.87 19.83
CA LEU A 365 -4.57 1.61 20.61
C LEU A 365 -4.65 0.15 21.07
N TRP A 366 -4.28 -0.79 20.19
CA TRP A 366 -4.22 -2.21 20.54
C TRP A 366 -3.09 -2.51 21.53
N ALA A 367 -1.92 -1.90 21.36
CA ALA A 367 -0.82 -2.04 22.32
C ALA A 367 -1.21 -1.51 23.71
N LEU A 368 -1.90 -0.36 23.78
CA LEU A 368 -2.44 0.18 25.03
C LEU A 368 -3.50 -0.73 25.64
N PHE A 369 -4.32 -1.40 24.82
CA PHE A 369 -5.28 -2.39 25.30
C PHE A 369 -4.58 -3.58 25.96
N ILE A 370 -3.49 -4.08 25.38
CA ILE A 370 -2.67 -5.15 25.96
C ILE A 370 -2.05 -4.69 27.28
N ILE A 371 -1.45 -3.50 27.31
CA ILE A 371 -0.83 -2.93 28.52
C ILE A 371 -1.88 -2.76 29.63
N ALA A 372 -3.04 -2.17 29.31
CA ALA A 372 -4.13 -2.00 30.26
C ALA A 372 -4.66 -3.34 30.77
N SER A 373 -4.68 -4.38 29.93
CA SER A 373 -5.11 -5.74 30.31
C SER A 373 -4.13 -6.41 31.26
N ILE A 374 -2.81 -6.25 31.06
CA ILE A 374 -1.78 -6.75 31.98
C ILE A 374 -1.76 -5.94 33.30
N ALA A 375 -2.03 -4.64 33.24
CA ALA A 375 -2.02 -3.77 34.40
C ALA A 375 -3.29 -3.88 35.28
N ALA A 376 -4.44 -4.25 34.71
CA ALA A 376 -5.70 -4.29 35.45
C ALA A 376 -5.65 -5.15 36.73
N PRO A 377 -5.10 -6.38 36.72
CA PRO A 377 -4.95 -7.18 37.94
C PRO A 377 -4.11 -6.49 39.04
N LEU A 378 -3.13 -5.67 38.67
CA LEU A 378 -2.27 -4.95 39.64
C LEU A 378 -2.99 -3.84 40.39
N LEU A 379 -4.00 -3.25 39.77
CA LEU A 379 -4.76 -2.14 40.32
C LEU A 379 -5.95 -2.61 41.15
N LYS A 380 -6.15 -3.93 41.23
CA LYS A 380 -7.28 -4.55 41.88
C LYS A 380 -7.14 -4.48 43.40
N GLY A 381 -8.16 -3.91 44.04
CA GLY A 381 -8.32 -3.98 45.49
C GLY A 381 -8.68 -5.41 45.94
N VAL A 382 -8.71 -5.64 47.26
CA VAL A 382 -9.24 -6.90 47.82
C VAL A 382 -10.67 -7.10 47.28
N PRO A 383 -11.00 -8.27 46.68
CA PRO A 383 -12.34 -8.51 46.15
C PRO A 383 -13.38 -8.26 47.24
N ASP A 384 -14.36 -7.40 46.95
CA ASP A 384 -15.49 -7.19 47.85
C ASP A 384 -16.45 -8.37 47.69
N TYR A 385 -16.30 -9.37 48.57
CA TYR A 385 -17.16 -10.55 48.59
C TYR A 385 -18.58 -10.24 49.10
N PHE A 386 -18.81 -9.05 49.66
CA PHE A 386 -20.08 -8.64 50.26
C PHE A 386 -20.51 -7.23 49.78
N PRO A 387 -20.71 -7.02 48.47
CA PRO A 387 -21.07 -5.72 47.92
C PRO A 387 -22.46 -5.23 48.35
N GLU A 388 -23.33 -6.13 48.84
CA GLU A 388 -24.60 -5.81 49.49
C GLU A 388 -24.64 -6.32 50.94
N PRO A 389 -25.10 -5.51 51.93
CA PRO A 389 -25.20 -5.97 53.31
C PRO A 389 -26.24 -7.09 53.47
N GLY A 390 -25.79 -8.32 53.73
CA GLY A 390 -26.65 -9.43 54.21
C GLY A 390 -26.88 -10.61 53.26
N LEU A 391 -26.16 -10.72 52.14
CA LEU A 391 -26.26 -11.88 51.24
C LEU A 391 -24.94 -12.64 51.09
N PHE A 392 -25.07 -13.91 50.69
CA PHE A 392 -24.01 -14.89 50.46
C PHE A 392 -22.80 -14.31 49.71
N PRO A 393 -21.57 -14.79 49.98
CA PRO A 393 -20.37 -14.28 49.33
C PRO A 393 -20.47 -14.40 47.80
N VAL A 394 -20.23 -13.29 47.10
CA VAL A 394 -20.15 -13.27 45.64
C VAL A 394 -18.70 -13.53 45.24
N PHE A 395 -18.44 -14.72 44.71
CA PHE A 395 -17.12 -15.07 44.20
C PHE A 395 -16.93 -14.57 42.76
N PRO A 396 -15.77 -14.00 42.42
CA PRO A 396 -15.41 -13.69 41.04
C PRO A 396 -15.61 -14.90 40.12
N ARG A 397 -16.27 -14.70 38.97
CA ARG A 397 -16.48 -15.75 37.96
C ARG A 397 -15.65 -15.46 36.72
N VAL A 398 -14.99 -16.50 36.18
CA VAL A 398 -14.34 -16.40 34.87
C VAL A 398 -15.40 -16.61 33.79
N GLU A 399 -15.85 -15.54 33.15
CA GLU A 399 -16.88 -15.57 32.08
C GLU A 399 -16.30 -16.08 30.75
N GLN A 400 -15.88 -17.35 30.71
CA GLN A 400 -15.23 -17.99 29.55
C GLN A 400 -16.09 -17.93 28.27
N GLY A 401 -17.42 -18.00 28.40
CA GLY A 401 -18.36 -17.91 27.28
C GLY A 401 -18.33 -16.53 26.61
N LEU A 402 -18.24 -15.45 27.40
CA LEU A 402 -18.13 -14.09 26.88
C LEU A 402 -16.78 -13.88 26.18
N ALA A 403 -15.69 -14.37 26.77
CA ALA A 403 -14.36 -14.32 26.17
C ALA A 403 -14.30 -15.04 24.82
N LEU A 404 -14.88 -16.26 24.73
CA LEU A 404 -14.95 -17.00 23.47
C LEU A 404 -15.82 -16.29 22.42
N THR A 405 -16.94 -15.69 22.84
CA THR A 405 -17.82 -14.94 21.94
C THR A 405 -17.13 -13.70 21.37
N LEU A 406 -16.42 -12.94 22.22
CA LEU A 406 -15.60 -11.81 21.81
C LEU A 406 -14.54 -12.24 20.79
N LEU A 407 -13.84 -13.34 21.07
CA LEU A 407 -12.80 -13.90 20.22
C LEU A 407 -13.35 -14.30 18.85
N VAL A 408 -14.43 -15.07 18.82
CA VAL A 408 -15.10 -15.51 17.57
C VAL A 408 -15.62 -14.30 16.79
N GLY A 409 -16.15 -13.27 17.47
CA GLY A 409 -16.60 -12.04 16.83
C GLY A 409 -15.47 -11.27 16.14
N VAL A 410 -14.35 -11.07 16.83
CA VAL A 410 -13.17 -10.37 16.28
C VAL A 410 -12.54 -11.16 15.14
N PHE A 411 -12.31 -12.47 15.30
CA PHE A 411 -11.81 -13.31 14.21
C PHE A 411 -12.79 -13.38 13.04
N GLY A 412 -14.10 -13.38 13.30
CA GLY A 412 -15.14 -13.33 12.27
C GLY A 412 -15.03 -12.08 11.40
N LEU A 413 -14.77 -10.92 11.99
CA LEU A 413 -14.55 -9.67 11.25
C LEU A 413 -13.24 -9.68 10.45
N LEU A 414 -12.19 -10.31 10.99
CA LEU A 414 -10.87 -10.36 10.35
C LEU A 414 -10.80 -11.38 9.19
N ILE A 415 -11.34 -12.58 9.40
CA ILE A 415 -11.18 -13.74 8.50
C ILE A 415 -12.42 -13.94 7.64
N GLY A 416 -13.61 -13.68 8.17
CA GLY A 416 -14.90 -13.92 7.49
C GLY A 416 -14.96 -13.33 6.08
N PRO A 417 -14.59 -12.04 5.87
CA PRO A 417 -14.57 -11.46 4.54
C PRO A 417 -13.70 -12.22 3.53
N LYS A 418 -12.51 -12.67 3.93
CA LYS A 418 -11.60 -13.43 3.04
C LYS A 418 -12.21 -14.78 2.64
N LEU A 419 -12.84 -15.49 3.58
CA LEU A 419 -13.53 -16.75 3.30
C LEU A 419 -14.75 -16.55 2.40
N LEU A 420 -15.49 -15.47 2.57
CA LEU A 420 -16.60 -15.11 1.68
C LEU A 420 -16.13 -14.78 0.25
N ILE A 421 -14.94 -14.20 0.09
CA ILE A 421 -14.32 -14.00 -1.23
C ILE A 421 -14.04 -15.35 -1.88
N VAL A 422 -13.49 -16.32 -1.14
CA VAL A 422 -13.27 -17.69 -1.66
C VAL A 422 -14.57 -18.37 -2.06
N LEU A 423 -15.60 -18.29 -1.20
CA LEU A 423 -16.92 -18.86 -1.49
C LEU A 423 -17.53 -18.22 -2.74
N ARG A 424 -17.51 -16.90 -2.83
CA ARG A 424 -18.00 -16.19 -4.02
C ARG A 424 -17.20 -16.59 -5.26
N GLY A 425 -15.88 -16.68 -5.16
CA GLY A 425 -15.02 -17.09 -6.25
C GLY A 425 -15.33 -18.51 -6.75
N ALA A 426 -15.75 -19.40 -5.85
CA ALA A 426 -16.20 -20.75 -6.19
C ALA A 426 -17.54 -20.72 -6.95
N LEU A 427 -18.48 -19.88 -6.53
CA LEU A 427 -19.79 -19.72 -7.18
C LEU A 427 -19.71 -19.00 -8.54
N SER A 428 -18.74 -18.10 -8.71
CA SER A 428 -18.57 -17.27 -9.91
C SER A 428 -17.60 -17.84 -10.94
N GLY A 429 -16.79 -18.85 -10.56
CA GLY A 429 -15.71 -19.40 -11.38
C GLY A 429 -14.41 -18.58 -11.35
N VAL A 430 -14.36 -17.46 -10.61
CA VAL A 430 -13.14 -16.62 -10.51
C VAL A 430 -11.95 -17.41 -9.93
N ASN A 431 -12.22 -18.37 -9.05
CA ASN A 431 -11.16 -19.20 -8.44
C ASN A 431 -10.38 -20.00 -9.48
N ASP A 432 -10.94 -20.28 -10.66
CA ASP A 432 -10.25 -21.03 -11.71
C ASP A 432 -9.01 -20.30 -12.22
N ALA A 433 -9.01 -18.96 -12.19
CA ALA A 433 -7.82 -18.16 -12.48
C ALA A 433 -6.73 -18.29 -11.41
N PHE A 434 -7.06 -18.78 -10.21
CA PHE A 434 -6.15 -18.92 -9.05
C PHE A 434 -5.84 -20.39 -8.71
N GLY A 435 -6.09 -21.32 -9.63
CA GLY A 435 -5.81 -22.74 -9.42
C GLY A 435 -7.01 -23.58 -9.01
N GLY A 436 -8.22 -23.01 -9.06
CA GLY A 436 -9.46 -23.62 -8.60
C GLY A 436 -9.70 -23.40 -7.10
N THR A 437 -10.91 -23.72 -6.65
CA THR A 437 -11.38 -23.39 -5.28
C THR A 437 -10.52 -24.00 -4.18
N GLY A 438 -10.04 -25.24 -4.34
CA GLY A 438 -9.18 -25.89 -3.34
C GLY A 438 -7.85 -25.16 -3.14
N ARG A 439 -7.19 -24.76 -4.24
CA ARG A 439 -5.95 -23.98 -4.19
C ARG A 439 -6.18 -22.57 -3.66
N ALA A 440 -7.25 -21.91 -4.09
CA ALA A 440 -7.61 -20.60 -3.59
C ALA A 440 -7.87 -20.59 -2.07
N LEU A 441 -8.54 -21.63 -1.54
CA LEU A 441 -8.73 -21.81 -0.10
C LEU A 441 -7.41 -22.06 0.62
N LEU A 442 -6.55 -22.97 0.12
CA LEU A 442 -5.24 -23.24 0.72
C LEU A 442 -4.35 -22.00 0.76
N ASN A 443 -4.31 -21.23 -0.33
CA ASN A 443 -3.55 -19.98 -0.41
C ASN A 443 -4.12 -18.93 0.55
N THR A 444 -5.45 -18.85 0.67
CA THR A 444 -6.12 -17.96 1.64
C THR A 444 -5.78 -18.34 3.08
N LEU A 445 -5.82 -19.63 3.43
CA LEU A 445 -5.49 -20.10 4.78
C LEU A 445 -4.00 -19.90 5.10
N THR A 446 -3.11 -20.19 4.15
CA THR A 446 -1.67 -19.97 4.32
C THR A 446 -1.35 -18.48 4.46
N GLU A 447 -2.04 -17.61 3.69
CA GLU A 447 -1.90 -16.15 3.79
C GLU A 447 -2.44 -15.63 5.13
N ILE A 448 -3.59 -16.13 5.61
CA ILE A 448 -4.11 -15.75 6.93
C ILE A 448 -3.12 -16.16 8.03
N LEU A 449 -2.58 -17.39 7.96
CA LEU A 449 -1.61 -17.86 8.94
C LEU A 449 -0.33 -17.00 8.92
N SER A 450 0.24 -16.75 7.74
CA SER A 450 1.47 -15.97 7.61
C SER A 450 1.27 -14.51 8.04
N THR A 451 0.20 -13.86 7.60
CA THR A 451 -0.09 -12.48 7.99
C THR A 451 -0.43 -12.38 9.48
N SER A 452 -1.08 -13.37 10.07
CA SER A 452 -1.34 -13.40 11.52
C SER A 452 -0.05 -13.56 12.33
N LEU A 453 0.92 -14.35 11.87
CA LEU A 453 2.23 -14.46 12.50
C LEU A 453 3.05 -13.17 12.37
N LEU A 454 2.95 -12.46 11.25
CA LEU A 454 3.69 -11.21 11.03
C LEU A 454 3.00 -9.97 11.63
N ALA A 455 1.69 -10.01 11.87
CA ALA A 455 0.92 -8.87 12.35
C ALA A 455 1.44 -8.30 13.69
N PRO A 456 1.81 -9.10 14.72
CA PRO A 456 2.39 -8.56 15.95
C PRO A 456 3.74 -7.85 15.76
N ILE A 457 4.51 -8.24 14.74
CA ILE A 457 5.78 -7.60 14.37
C ILE A 457 5.49 -6.25 13.70
N MET A 458 4.55 -6.24 12.74
CA MET A 458 4.10 -5.01 12.08
C MET A 458 3.47 -4.02 13.07
N LEU A 459 2.69 -4.52 14.04
CA LEU A 459 2.15 -3.71 15.12
C LEU A 459 3.26 -2.96 15.86
N MET A 460 4.37 -3.63 16.18
CA MET A 460 5.48 -2.97 16.88
C MET A 460 6.14 -1.91 15.98
N TYR A 461 6.42 -2.23 14.71
CA TYR A 461 6.97 -1.24 13.76
C TYR A 461 6.06 -0.01 13.62
N GLN A 462 4.74 -0.20 13.53
CA GLN A 462 3.77 0.89 13.46
C GLN A 462 3.67 1.68 14.76
N CYS A 463 3.71 1.02 15.93
CA CYS A 463 3.78 1.71 17.22
C CYS A 463 5.02 2.60 17.30
N ARG A 464 6.19 2.05 16.91
CA ARG A 464 7.43 2.81 16.84
C ARG A 464 7.32 3.98 15.88
N ALA A 465 6.78 3.76 14.67
CA ALA A 465 6.58 4.81 13.68
C ALA A 465 5.72 5.97 14.20
N VAL A 466 4.59 5.65 14.85
CA VAL A 466 3.70 6.65 15.44
C VAL A 466 4.41 7.40 16.57
N MET A 467 5.08 6.70 17.48
CA MET A 467 5.83 7.33 18.58
C MET A 467 6.93 8.26 18.07
N GLU A 468 7.73 7.83 17.09
CA GLU A 468 8.79 8.66 16.50
C GLU A 468 8.22 9.95 15.88
N VAL A 469 7.08 9.89 15.19
CA VAL A 469 6.41 11.09 14.65
C VAL A 469 5.95 12.03 15.78
N PHE A 470 5.35 11.50 16.85
CA PHE A 470 4.95 12.32 18.00
C PHE A 470 6.15 12.91 18.77
N LEU A 471 7.29 12.22 18.77
CA LEU A 471 8.54 12.70 19.35
C LEU A 471 9.30 13.70 18.45
N GLY A 472 8.74 14.06 17.30
CA GLY A 472 9.34 15.04 16.39
C GLY A 472 10.41 14.48 15.46
N MET A 473 10.54 13.16 15.34
CA MET A 473 11.53 12.52 14.47
C MET A 473 11.00 12.43 13.02
N ASP A 474 11.71 13.08 12.10
CA ASP A 474 11.42 13.03 10.68
C ASP A 474 11.85 11.68 10.07
N GLY A 475 10.94 11.03 9.35
CA GLY A 475 11.22 9.78 8.65
C GLY A 475 12.09 9.96 7.40
N GLY A 476 12.21 11.19 6.89
CA GLY A 476 13.03 11.50 5.73
C GLY A 476 12.66 10.68 4.48
N TRP A 477 13.60 10.57 3.54
CA TRP A 477 13.50 9.75 2.32
C TRP A 477 14.74 8.88 2.19
N PRO A 478 14.85 7.79 2.98
CA PRO A 478 15.98 6.89 2.87
C PRO A 478 15.98 6.22 1.50
N ALA A 479 17.17 6.01 0.94
CA ALA A 479 17.32 5.18 -0.25
C ALA A 479 16.68 3.81 0.02
N THR A 480 15.74 3.42 -0.82
CA THR A 480 15.10 2.11 -0.75
C THR A 480 15.81 1.24 -1.77
N ASP A 481 16.47 0.18 -1.30
CA ASP A 481 17.02 -0.83 -2.20
C ASP A 481 15.86 -1.69 -2.72
N ARG A 482 15.38 -1.36 -3.92
CA ARG A 482 14.26 -2.05 -4.56
C ARG A 482 14.64 -3.43 -5.09
N GLU A 483 15.92 -3.79 -5.08
CA GLU A 483 16.40 -5.13 -5.48
C GLU A 483 16.80 -6.00 -4.29
N ALA A 484 16.68 -5.49 -3.06
CA ALA A 484 17.04 -6.17 -1.83
C ALA A 484 16.51 -7.61 -1.81
N GLY A 485 17.44 -8.57 -1.77
CA GLY A 485 17.15 -9.98 -1.76
C GLY A 485 16.71 -10.48 -0.38
N SER A 486 17.01 -11.75 -0.08
CA SER A 486 16.73 -12.32 1.24
C SER A 486 17.47 -11.55 2.33
N VAL A 487 16.80 -11.32 3.45
CA VAL A 487 17.39 -10.68 4.64
C VAL A 487 18.18 -11.74 5.41
N SER A 488 19.43 -11.46 5.73
CA SER A 488 20.23 -12.33 6.59
C SER A 488 19.71 -12.32 8.04
N LEU A 489 20.01 -13.37 8.82
CA LEU A 489 19.57 -13.40 10.22
C LEU A 489 20.17 -12.24 11.04
N SER A 490 21.38 -11.80 10.71
CA SER A 490 22.05 -10.67 11.35
C SER A 490 21.31 -9.36 11.08
N GLU A 491 20.92 -9.11 9.83
CA GLU A 491 20.13 -7.94 9.45
C GLU A 491 18.74 -7.97 10.09
N ALA A 492 18.08 -9.13 10.09
CA ALA A 492 16.79 -9.32 10.74
C ALA A 492 16.88 -9.06 12.25
N TRP A 493 17.93 -9.54 12.91
CA TRP A 493 18.19 -9.28 14.33
C TRP A 493 18.41 -7.78 14.59
N SER A 494 19.29 -7.14 13.84
CA SER A 494 19.57 -5.70 13.94
C SER A 494 18.28 -4.87 13.80
N ALA A 495 17.40 -5.25 12.87
CA ALA A 495 16.14 -4.55 12.63
C ALA A 495 15.05 -4.81 13.68
N SER A 496 15.10 -5.91 14.44
CA SER A 496 13.95 -6.40 15.23
C SER A 496 14.25 -6.92 16.65
N TRP A 497 15.48 -6.89 17.16
CA TRP A 497 15.81 -7.39 18.50
C TRP A 497 14.96 -6.76 19.62
N TRP A 498 14.62 -5.47 19.46
CA TRP A 498 13.79 -4.73 20.41
C TRP A 498 12.34 -5.23 20.45
N ILE A 499 11.84 -5.80 19.34
CA ILE A 499 10.54 -6.48 19.26
C ILE A 499 10.59 -7.76 20.08
N SER A 500 11.65 -8.57 19.90
CA SER A 500 11.87 -9.78 20.70
C SER A 500 11.98 -9.48 22.20
N ALA A 501 12.75 -8.45 22.55
CA ALA A 501 12.88 -8.02 23.95
C ALA A 501 11.53 -7.58 24.53
N THR A 502 10.72 -6.83 23.77
CA THR A 502 9.38 -6.42 24.19
C THR A 502 8.45 -7.62 24.37
N GLY A 503 8.50 -8.60 23.47
CA GLY A 503 7.74 -9.84 23.60
C GLY A 503 8.11 -10.63 24.85
N LEU A 504 9.40 -10.76 25.15
CA LEU A 504 9.89 -11.42 26.37
C LEU A 504 9.45 -10.69 27.63
N VAL A 505 9.57 -9.36 27.67
CA VAL A 505 9.10 -8.54 28.79
C VAL A 505 7.59 -8.68 28.97
N THR A 506 6.82 -8.61 27.88
CA THR A 506 5.36 -8.77 27.92
C THR A 506 4.95 -10.12 28.49
N LEU A 507 5.60 -11.21 28.05
CA LEU A 507 5.34 -12.55 28.60
C LEU A 507 5.77 -12.67 30.06
N GLY A 508 6.91 -12.08 30.45
CA GLY A 508 7.38 -12.09 31.84
C GLY A 508 6.43 -11.34 32.78
N LEU A 509 5.97 -10.15 32.37
CA LEU A 509 4.99 -9.36 33.12
C LEU A 509 3.64 -10.09 33.19
N ALA A 510 3.17 -10.66 32.09
CA ALA A 510 1.95 -11.45 32.07
C ALA A 510 2.06 -12.68 32.98
N PHE A 511 3.17 -13.41 32.93
CA PHE A 511 3.38 -14.57 33.79
C PHE A 511 3.36 -14.20 35.28
N GLN A 512 3.93 -13.04 35.63
CA GLN A 512 3.99 -12.57 37.02
C GLN A 512 2.66 -12.00 37.53
N PHE A 513 1.93 -11.26 36.69
CA PHE A 513 0.81 -10.41 37.13
C PHE A 513 -0.55 -10.80 36.58
N ALA A 514 -0.59 -11.53 35.47
CA ALA A 514 -1.81 -11.95 34.79
C ALA A 514 -1.65 -13.32 34.11
N PRO A 515 -1.29 -14.38 34.87
CA PRO A 515 -0.93 -15.69 34.31
C PRO A 515 -2.03 -16.30 33.44
N GLU A 516 -3.30 -16.02 33.74
CA GLU A 516 -4.47 -16.42 32.96
C GLU A 516 -4.48 -15.86 31.52
N TYR A 517 -3.75 -14.77 31.25
CA TYR A 517 -3.65 -14.17 29.92
C TYR A 517 -2.46 -14.68 29.11
N VAL A 518 -1.52 -15.41 29.70
CA VAL A 518 -0.28 -15.86 29.02
C VAL A 518 -0.60 -16.66 27.75
N GLY A 519 -1.54 -17.60 27.81
CA GLY A 519 -1.94 -18.40 26.64
C GLY A 519 -2.47 -17.55 25.48
N TRP A 520 -3.21 -16.49 25.79
CA TRP A 520 -3.74 -15.56 24.80
C TRP A 520 -2.66 -14.61 24.28
N LEU A 521 -1.82 -14.09 25.17
CA LEU A 521 -0.73 -13.20 24.83
C LEU A 521 0.35 -13.89 24.01
N LEU A 522 0.51 -15.22 24.08
CA LEU A 522 1.39 -15.96 23.17
C LEU A 522 1.02 -15.78 21.69
N LEU A 523 -0.24 -15.51 21.36
CA LEU A 523 -0.64 -15.21 19.97
C LEU A 523 -0.05 -13.89 19.46
N VAL A 524 0.33 -12.98 20.36
CA VAL A 524 0.92 -11.67 20.04
C VAL A 524 2.41 -11.67 20.37
N ALA A 525 2.76 -11.92 21.62
CA ALA A 525 4.13 -11.89 22.12
C ALA A 525 4.97 -13.08 21.63
N GLY A 526 4.38 -14.24 21.32
CA GLY A 526 5.11 -15.37 20.74
C GLY A 526 5.77 -15.00 19.41
N PRO A 527 5.02 -14.50 18.40
CA PRO A 527 5.62 -14.00 17.18
C PRO A 527 6.61 -12.84 17.39
N GLN A 528 6.38 -11.98 18.39
CA GLN A 528 7.34 -10.92 18.72
C GLN A 528 8.68 -11.47 19.21
N VAL A 529 8.67 -12.46 20.12
CA VAL A 529 9.88 -13.15 20.60
C VAL A 529 10.68 -13.71 19.43
N PHE A 530 10.01 -14.33 18.45
CA PHE A 530 10.63 -14.92 17.27
C PHE A 530 10.76 -13.96 16.08
N ALA A 531 10.63 -12.64 16.27
CA ALA A 531 10.59 -11.66 15.18
C ALA A 531 11.79 -11.77 14.21
N PRO A 532 13.06 -11.85 14.66
CA PRO A 532 14.21 -12.01 13.76
C PRO A 532 14.10 -13.25 12.87
N LEU A 533 13.65 -14.38 13.43
CA LEU A 533 13.50 -15.63 12.69
C LEU A 533 12.35 -15.55 11.68
N LEU A 534 11.20 -15.01 12.08
CA LEU A 534 10.04 -14.86 11.20
C LEU A 534 10.31 -13.90 10.03
N ILE A 535 11.02 -12.79 10.29
CA ILE A 535 11.47 -11.86 9.25
C ILE A 535 12.42 -12.57 8.28
N GLN A 536 13.42 -13.28 8.80
CA GLN A 536 14.40 -13.99 7.97
C GLN A 536 13.73 -15.06 7.11
N VAL A 537 12.89 -15.92 7.69
CA VAL A 537 12.23 -17.02 6.99
C VAL A 537 11.27 -16.50 5.93
N SER A 538 10.48 -15.46 6.24
CA SER A 538 9.55 -14.87 5.28
C SER A 538 10.23 -14.11 4.13
N SER A 539 11.49 -13.68 4.30
CA SER A 539 12.29 -13.05 3.23
C SER A 539 12.92 -14.03 2.24
N ARG A 540 12.87 -15.35 2.52
CA ARG A 540 13.46 -16.36 1.62
C ARG A 540 12.65 -16.47 0.34
N SER A 541 13.33 -16.85 -0.75
CA SER A 541 12.69 -17.14 -2.04
C SER A 541 11.57 -18.18 -1.88
N ALA A 542 10.45 -17.93 -2.54
CA ALA A 542 9.30 -18.82 -2.62
C ALA A 542 8.93 -19.17 -4.07
N LEU A 543 9.87 -19.02 -5.01
CA LEU A 543 9.63 -19.29 -6.44
C LEU A 543 9.23 -20.75 -6.68
N ASP A 544 9.97 -21.73 -6.16
CA ASP A 544 9.64 -23.15 -6.30
C ASP A 544 8.27 -23.50 -5.71
N ALA A 545 7.93 -22.89 -4.56
CA ALA A 545 6.62 -23.06 -3.93
C ALA A 545 5.51 -22.42 -4.77
N ALA A 546 5.79 -21.28 -5.41
CA ALA A 546 4.86 -20.60 -6.31
C ALA A 546 4.62 -21.40 -7.59
N GLU A 547 5.66 -22.01 -8.16
CA GLU A 547 5.54 -22.96 -9.27
C GLU A 547 4.69 -24.18 -8.90
N ALA A 548 4.80 -24.66 -7.65
CA ALA A 548 3.95 -25.70 -7.10
C ALA A 548 2.49 -25.25 -6.80
N GLY A 549 2.20 -23.95 -6.92
CA GLY A 549 0.85 -23.38 -6.78
C GLY A 549 0.60 -22.58 -5.49
N LEU A 550 1.59 -22.44 -4.60
CA LEU A 550 1.47 -21.63 -3.39
C LEU A 550 1.47 -20.14 -3.74
N PHE A 551 0.46 -19.40 -3.30
CA PHE A 551 0.29 -17.98 -3.62
C PHE A 551 0.30 -17.70 -5.14
N GLN A 552 -0.14 -18.66 -5.96
CA GLN A 552 -0.28 -18.47 -7.40
C GLN A 552 -1.42 -17.48 -7.69
N THR A 553 -1.15 -16.50 -8.52
CA THR A 553 -2.08 -15.45 -8.95
C THR A 553 -2.59 -15.70 -10.37
N ALA A 554 -3.64 -14.98 -10.76
CA ALA A 554 -4.14 -15.01 -12.13
C ALA A 554 -3.05 -14.58 -13.14
N ASP A 555 -2.28 -13.55 -12.80
CA ASP A 555 -1.23 -13.01 -13.66
C ASP A 555 0.02 -13.92 -13.70
N ASP A 556 0.19 -14.91 -12.80
CA ASP A 556 1.23 -15.94 -12.98
C ASP A 556 0.79 -17.05 -13.96
N ARG A 557 -0.52 -17.29 -14.09
CA ARG A 557 -1.06 -18.34 -14.96
C ARG A 557 -1.33 -17.86 -16.37
N ASP A 558 -1.75 -16.60 -16.49
CA ASP A 558 -1.97 -15.91 -17.76
C ASP A 558 -1.29 -14.53 -17.68
N PRO A 559 0.06 -14.48 -17.82
CA PRO A 559 0.81 -13.24 -17.68
C PRO A 559 0.42 -12.19 -18.71
N SER A 560 0.34 -10.94 -18.28
CA SER A 560 0.02 -9.82 -19.15
C SER A 560 1.07 -9.68 -20.27
N PRO A 561 0.66 -9.45 -21.53
CA PRO A 561 1.59 -9.22 -22.63
C PRO A 561 2.62 -8.11 -22.37
N VAL A 562 2.26 -7.05 -21.65
CA VAL A 562 3.18 -5.96 -21.29
C VAL A 562 4.25 -6.42 -20.29
N VAL A 563 3.89 -7.27 -19.33
CA VAL A 563 4.82 -7.84 -18.34
C VAL A 563 5.83 -8.73 -19.05
N LEU A 564 5.37 -9.66 -19.87
CA LEU A 564 6.26 -10.53 -20.67
C LEU A 564 7.17 -9.72 -21.60
N ARG A 565 6.63 -8.67 -22.24
CA ARG A 565 7.39 -7.78 -23.10
C ARG A 565 8.49 -7.05 -22.32
N GLN A 566 8.17 -6.56 -21.13
CA GLN A 566 9.14 -5.92 -20.24
C GLN A 566 10.26 -6.89 -19.86
N GLU A 567 9.94 -8.13 -19.49
CA GLU A 567 10.94 -9.13 -19.09
C GLU A 567 11.91 -9.47 -20.23
N VAL A 568 11.39 -9.62 -21.44
CA VAL A 568 12.20 -9.85 -22.65
C VAL A 568 13.11 -8.66 -22.95
N ILE A 569 12.58 -7.43 -22.88
CA ILE A 569 13.35 -6.21 -23.12
C ILE A 569 14.46 -6.08 -22.07
N LEU A 570 14.11 -6.25 -20.79
CA LEU A 570 15.04 -6.16 -19.67
C LEU A 570 16.17 -7.19 -19.79
N SER A 571 15.83 -8.44 -20.11
CA SER A 571 16.80 -9.52 -20.29
C SER A 571 17.75 -9.24 -21.45
N ARG A 572 17.22 -8.77 -22.59
CA ARG A 572 18.02 -8.37 -23.76
C ARG A 572 18.92 -7.17 -23.44
N TRP A 573 18.42 -6.18 -22.70
CA TRP A 573 19.17 -4.99 -22.35
C TRP A 573 20.29 -5.30 -21.34
N ARG A 574 20.01 -6.08 -20.29
CA ARG A 574 21.02 -6.56 -19.33
C ARG A 574 22.04 -7.51 -19.98
N GLY A 575 21.61 -8.38 -20.90
CA GLY A 575 22.51 -9.26 -21.67
C GLY A 575 23.42 -8.50 -22.64
N ALA A 576 22.90 -7.45 -23.29
CA ALA A 576 23.71 -6.55 -24.13
C ALA A 576 24.66 -5.66 -23.30
N ALA A 577 24.33 -5.37 -22.04
CA ALA A 577 25.22 -4.64 -21.14
C ALA A 577 26.45 -5.48 -20.74
N GLN A 578 26.33 -6.82 -20.72
CA GLN A 578 27.47 -7.72 -20.50
C GLN A 578 28.38 -7.89 -21.72
N THR A 579 27.94 -7.52 -22.93
CA THR A 579 28.71 -7.62 -24.17
C THR A 579 29.28 -6.29 -24.68
N ALA A 580 29.11 -5.19 -23.94
CA ALA A 580 29.82 -3.95 -24.24
C ALA A 580 31.32 -4.13 -23.92
N PRO A 581 32.24 -4.06 -24.91
CA PRO A 581 33.66 -4.08 -24.61
C PRO A 581 33.97 -2.84 -23.77
N VAL A 582 34.62 -3.04 -22.63
CA VAL A 582 35.41 -1.98 -21.99
C VAL A 582 36.39 -1.52 -23.07
N SER A 583 36.12 -0.36 -23.67
CA SER A 583 37.04 0.29 -24.58
C SER A 583 38.35 0.46 -23.83
N GLN A 584 39.36 -0.29 -24.26
CA GLN A 584 40.74 -0.08 -23.84
C GLN A 584 41.12 1.39 -24.07
N PRO A 585 41.97 1.98 -23.22
CA PRO A 585 42.45 3.33 -23.44
C PRO A 585 43.21 3.36 -24.77
N VAL A 586 42.77 4.23 -25.67
CA VAL A 586 43.50 4.56 -26.89
C VAL A 586 44.85 5.12 -26.45
N ALA A 587 45.92 4.38 -26.75
CA ALA A 587 47.28 4.85 -26.57
C ALA A 587 47.51 6.06 -27.49
N GLU A 588 48.03 7.15 -26.90
CA GLU A 588 48.51 8.32 -27.62
C GLU A 588 49.58 7.91 -28.66
N PRO A 589 49.57 8.50 -29.87
CA PRO A 589 50.66 8.31 -30.80
C PRO A 589 51.90 9.08 -30.30
N ALA A 590 52.97 8.34 -30.04
CA ALA A 590 54.27 8.89 -29.69
C ALA A 590 54.80 9.83 -30.80
N LEU A 591 54.94 11.11 -30.45
CA LEU A 591 55.71 12.09 -31.22
C LEU A 591 57.20 11.72 -31.15
N LYS A 592 57.81 11.45 -32.31
CA LYS A 592 59.26 11.39 -32.45
C LYS A 592 59.85 12.81 -32.33
N PRO A 593 60.93 13.03 -31.58
CA PRO A 593 61.68 14.28 -31.66
C PRO A 593 62.48 14.31 -32.97
N ALA A 594 62.37 15.42 -33.70
CA ALA A 594 63.31 15.79 -34.74
C ALA A 594 64.39 16.69 -34.12
N ASP A 595 65.64 16.37 -34.41
CA ASP A 595 66.83 17.11 -34.00
C ASP A 595 66.89 18.52 -34.61
N ALA A 596 67.48 19.43 -33.81
CA ALA A 596 68.36 20.56 -34.14
C ALA A 596 68.03 21.49 -35.33
N GLU A 597 67.85 22.79 -35.04
CA GLU A 597 68.79 23.87 -35.37
C GLU A 597 68.16 25.28 -35.18
N GLN A 598 68.96 26.16 -34.56
CA GLN A 598 68.87 27.63 -34.42
C GLN A 598 67.89 28.24 -33.40
#